data_AF-A0A3E0KH26-F1
#
_entry.id   AF-A0A3E0KH26-F1
#
_cell.length_a   1.000
_cell.length_b   1.000
_cell.length_c   1.000
_cell.angle_alpha   90.00
_cell.angle_beta   90.00
_cell.angle_gamma   90.00
#
_symmetry.space_group_name_H-M   'P 1'
#
loop_
_entity.id
_entity.type
_entity.pdbx_description
1 polymer ?
#
loop_
_entity_poly.entity_id
_entity_poly.type
_entity_poly.pdbx_seq_one_letter_code
_entity_poly.pdbx_strand_id
1 'polypeptide(L)'
;MPSRQLTIERYEQVKKWTSDYGEALVRTNLAVRCWLRRVGERPDRFQRGDPPAHLVLSWLVRNHIVQAFYRAYGIDVLPDPEDAGPGHGMVVQVAEGCKGKEPARLATIEVAGARVEPHLPGMRRLDVYPLVEQGEDPLWVIDTAAILAVGGRWPRHCHRRSCPHRRDAAVYLALNQVITLLLCMGYARDAMLVRPSGYSQQPTFVIRLADGETIRIQRSTGELLTTDGTVVPFADWCGDDVDQGVRTLGR
;
A
#
# COMPACT_ATOMS: atom_id res chain seq x y z
N MET A 1 -34.36 -15.90 -14.39
CA MET A 1 -33.12 -15.65 -15.16
C MET A 1 -32.37 -16.97 -15.30
N PRO A 2 -31.93 -17.38 -16.50
CA PRO A 2 -31.21 -18.64 -16.65
C PRO A 2 -29.90 -18.58 -15.84
N SER A 3 -29.65 -19.60 -15.01
CA SER A 3 -28.39 -19.73 -14.29
C SER A 3 -27.26 -19.85 -15.30
N ARG A 4 -26.43 -18.81 -15.44
CA ARG A 4 -25.20 -18.92 -16.23
C ARG A 4 -24.31 -19.96 -15.55
N GLN A 5 -24.27 -21.17 -16.09
CA GLN A 5 -23.31 -22.18 -15.65
C GLN A 5 -21.90 -21.61 -15.79
N LEU A 6 -21.13 -21.66 -14.70
CA LEU A 6 -19.72 -21.28 -14.70
C LEU A 6 -18.96 -22.39 -15.45
N THR A 7 -18.37 -22.07 -16.60
CA THR A 7 -17.52 -23.03 -17.33
C THR A 7 -16.09 -23.01 -16.76
N ILE A 8 -15.32 -24.07 -17.02
CA ILE A 8 -13.91 -24.15 -16.61
C ILE A 8 -13.10 -23.01 -17.25
N GLU A 9 -13.36 -22.67 -18.51
CA GLU A 9 -12.69 -21.57 -19.20
C GLU A 9 -12.98 -20.23 -18.54
N ARG A 10 -14.24 -20.03 -18.10
CA ARG A 10 -14.64 -18.82 -17.38
C ARG A 10 -13.99 -18.76 -16.00
N TYR A 11 -13.86 -19.88 -15.31
CA TYR A 11 -13.14 -19.97 -14.05
C TYR A 11 -11.65 -19.60 -14.22
N GLU A 12 -10.96 -20.19 -15.20
CA GLU A 12 -9.54 -19.88 -15.47
C GLU A 12 -9.35 -18.42 -15.90
N GLN A 13 -10.30 -17.86 -16.65
CA GLN A 13 -10.29 -16.44 -17.01
C GLN A 13 -10.43 -15.53 -15.78
N VAL A 14 -11.37 -15.85 -14.87
CA VAL A 14 -11.53 -15.11 -13.61
C VAL A 14 -10.28 -15.24 -12.74
N LYS A 15 -9.76 -16.45 -12.57
CA LYS A 15 -8.52 -16.72 -11.82
C LYS A 15 -7.34 -15.90 -12.34
N LYS A 16 -7.21 -15.78 -13.66
CA LYS A 16 -6.18 -14.94 -14.30
C LYS A 16 -6.42 -13.45 -14.07
N TRP A 17 -7.67 -13.00 -14.00
CA TRP A 17 -8.01 -11.60 -13.72
C TRP A 17 -7.81 -11.22 -12.25
N THR A 18 -7.92 -12.20 -11.35
CA THR A 18 -7.76 -12.02 -9.91
C THR A 18 -6.41 -12.47 -9.37
N SER A 19 -5.44 -12.82 -10.24
CA SER A 19 -4.12 -13.31 -9.79
C SER A 19 -3.41 -12.31 -8.89
N ASP A 20 -3.44 -11.03 -9.29
CA ASP A 20 -2.80 -9.92 -8.56
C ASP A 20 -3.43 -9.76 -7.17
N TYR A 21 -4.75 -9.98 -7.08
CA TYR A 21 -5.48 -9.94 -5.82
C TYR A 21 -5.14 -11.11 -4.89
N GLY A 22 -5.06 -12.32 -5.42
CA GLY A 22 -4.64 -13.50 -4.65
C GLY A 22 -3.22 -13.35 -4.11
N GLU A 23 -2.31 -12.82 -4.93
CA GLU A 23 -0.94 -12.49 -4.51
C GLU A 23 -0.93 -11.38 -3.44
N ALA A 24 -1.73 -10.33 -3.61
CA ALA A 24 -1.90 -9.26 -2.63
C ALA A 24 -2.37 -9.80 -1.26
N LEU A 25 -3.35 -10.71 -1.25
CA LEU A 25 -3.83 -11.36 -0.02
C LEU A 25 -2.72 -12.12 0.70
N VAL A 26 -1.91 -12.92 -0.02
CA VAL A 26 -0.80 -13.68 0.58
C VAL A 26 0.24 -12.73 1.18
N ARG A 27 0.63 -11.69 0.45
CA ARG A 27 1.58 -10.66 0.91
C ARG A 27 1.07 -9.88 2.11
N THR A 28 -0.23 -9.56 2.13
CA THR A 28 -0.90 -8.86 3.23
C THR A 28 -0.99 -9.75 4.46
N ASN A 29 -1.36 -11.02 4.30
CA ASN A 29 -1.38 -11.98 5.40
C ASN A 29 0.01 -12.12 6.04
N LEU A 30 1.08 -12.22 5.25
CA LEU A 30 2.45 -12.22 5.79
C LEU A 30 2.72 -10.98 6.64
N ALA A 31 2.42 -9.78 6.13
CA ALA A 31 2.64 -8.53 6.85
C ALA A 31 1.81 -8.45 8.14
N VAL A 32 0.53 -8.85 8.10
CA VAL A 32 -0.34 -8.96 9.28
C VAL A 32 0.24 -9.92 10.31
N ARG A 33 0.76 -11.08 9.90
CA ARG A 33 1.37 -12.05 10.82
C ARG A 33 2.64 -11.49 11.46
N CYS A 34 3.49 -10.80 10.70
CA CYS A 34 4.65 -10.10 11.24
C CYS A 34 4.23 -9.05 12.30
N TRP A 35 3.21 -8.26 12.00
CA TRP A 35 2.70 -7.24 12.92
C TRP A 35 2.09 -7.86 14.19
N LEU A 36 1.19 -8.84 14.06
CA LEU A 36 0.55 -9.51 15.20
C LEU A 36 1.59 -10.22 16.07
N ARG A 37 2.60 -10.85 15.47
CA ARG A 37 3.71 -11.45 16.22
C ARG A 37 4.44 -10.41 17.06
N ARG A 38 4.77 -9.25 16.47
CA ARG A 38 5.42 -8.15 17.20
C ARG A 38 4.58 -7.64 18.36
N VAL A 39 3.27 -7.46 18.15
CA VAL A 39 2.33 -6.99 19.19
C VAL A 39 2.16 -8.05 20.29
N GLY A 40 2.02 -9.33 19.93
CA GLY A 40 1.79 -10.43 20.86
C GLY A 40 3.03 -10.86 21.68
N GLU A 41 4.25 -10.69 21.15
CA GLU A 41 5.49 -11.01 21.87
C GLU A 41 5.86 -9.97 22.95
N ARG A 42 5.17 -8.81 23.01
CA ARG A 42 5.56 -7.70 23.90
C ARG A 42 4.38 -6.97 24.55
N PRO A 43 3.58 -7.63 25.41
CA PRO A 43 2.47 -6.97 26.11
C PRO A 43 2.90 -5.76 26.97
N ASP A 44 4.15 -5.72 27.46
CA ASP A 44 4.67 -4.65 28.34
C ASP A 44 5.63 -3.66 27.65
N ARG A 45 5.82 -3.72 26.34
CA ARG A 45 6.78 -2.84 25.63
C ARG A 45 6.25 -2.39 24.29
N PHE A 46 5.41 -1.36 24.29
CA PHE A 46 5.62 -0.28 23.33
C PHE A 46 6.97 0.35 23.70
N GLN A 47 8.06 -0.14 23.11
CA GLN A 47 9.33 0.54 23.32
C GLN A 47 9.18 1.96 22.78
N ARG A 48 9.81 2.95 23.42
CA ARG A 48 9.93 4.30 22.86
C ARG A 48 10.49 4.18 21.43
N GLY A 49 9.61 4.32 20.43
CA GLY A 49 10.00 4.27 19.02
C GLY A 49 9.31 3.23 18.15
N ASP A 50 8.45 2.35 18.67
CA ASP A 50 7.62 1.48 17.79
C ASP A 50 6.68 2.32 16.90
N PRO A 51 6.41 1.91 15.64
CA PRO A 51 5.45 2.60 14.80
C PRO A 51 4.04 2.45 15.39
N PRO A 52 3.24 3.53 15.43
CA PRO A 52 1.90 3.48 16.00
C PRO A 52 0.99 2.57 15.16
N ALA A 53 0.07 1.88 15.81
CA ALA A 53 -0.76 0.88 15.16
C ALA A 53 -1.66 1.46 14.05
N HIS A 54 -2.18 2.69 14.20
CA HIS A 54 -2.94 3.35 13.14
C HIS A 54 -2.11 3.56 11.86
N LEU A 55 -0.82 3.88 11.99
CA LEU A 55 0.09 4.02 10.85
C LEU A 55 0.29 2.67 10.17
N VAL A 56 0.57 1.61 10.94
CA VAL A 56 0.77 0.26 10.40
C VAL A 56 -0.48 -0.23 9.66
N LEU A 57 -1.66 -0.07 10.25
CA LEU A 57 -2.93 -0.46 9.62
C LEU A 57 -3.21 0.34 8.34
N SER A 58 -2.97 1.65 8.35
CA SER A 58 -3.13 2.48 7.15
C SER A 58 -2.20 2.05 6.01
N TRP A 59 -0.95 1.67 6.35
CA TRP A 59 0.00 1.12 5.39
C TRP A 59 -0.36 -0.28 4.89
N LEU A 60 -0.95 -1.12 5.74
CA LEU A 60 -1.46 -2.43 5.34
C LEU A 60 -2.61 -2.28 4.32
N VAL A 61 -3.56 -1.37 4.56
CA VAL A 61 -4.63 -1.05 3.60
C VAL A 61 -4.06 -0.50 2.30
N ARG A 62 -3.17 0.48 2.39
CA ARG A 62 -2.47 1.06 1.23
C ARG A 62 -1.78 -0.02 0.40
N ASN A 63 -0.96 -0.84 1.04
CA ASN A 63 -0.21 -1.89 0.36
C ASN A 63 -1.15 -2.87 -0.30
N HIS A 64 -2.18 -3.35 0.40
CA HIS A 64 -3.15 -4.28 -0.18
C HIS A 64 -3.80 -3.71 -1.46
N ILE A 65 -4.26 -2.45 -1.42
CA ILE A 65 -4.84 -1.77 -2.60
C ILE A 65 -3.82 -1.69 -3.76
N VAL A 66 -2.59 -1.27 -3.48
CA VAL A 66 -1.56 -1.12 -4.51
C VAL A 66 -1.19 -2.48 -5.12
N GLN A 67 -0.95 -3.51 -4.31
CA GLN A 67 -0.66 -4.87 -4.78
C GLN A 67 -1.81 -5.42 -5.65
N ALA A 68 -3.06 -5.24 -5.20
CA ALA A 68 -4.22 -5.81 -5.86
C ALA A 68 -4.59 -5.07 -7.16
N PHE A 69 -4.47 -3.74 -7.18
CA PHE A 69 -5.12 -2.92 -8.20
C PHE A 69 -4.19 -2.07 -9.07
N TYR A 70 -2.93 -1.86 -8.68
CA TYR A 70 -2.04 -0.96 -9.43
C TYR A 70 -1.72 -1.49 -10.83
N ARG A 71 -1.17 -2.70 -10.93
CA ARG A 71 -0.67 -3.25 -12.20
C ARG A 71 -1.78 -3.44 -13.24
N ALA A 72 -2.86 -4.11 -12.85
CA ALA A 72 -3.89 -4.55 -13.79
C ALA A 72 -5.01 -3.51 -14.02
N TYR A 73 -5.26 -2.63 -13.05
CA TYR A 73 -6.38 -1.69 -13.08
C TYR A 73 -5.93 -0.22 -13.12
N GLY A 74 -4.68 0.06 -12.73
CA GLY A 74 -4.16 1.41 -12.68
C GLY A 74 -4.80 2.23 -11.56
N ILE A 75 -5.05 1.61 -10.41
CA ILE A 75 -5.47 2.29 -9.17
C ILE A 75 -4.25 2.47 -8.28
N ASP A 76 -4.06 3.67 -7.76
CA ASP A 76 -2.92 4.05 -6.92
C ASP A 76 -3.39 4.71 -5.63
N VAL A 77 -2.48 4.77 -4.66
CA VAL A 77 -2.66 5.42 -3.36
C VAL A 77 -1.54 6.43 -3.16
N LEU A 78 -1.89 7.70 -3.21
CA LEU A 78 -0.97 8.84 -3.21
C LEU A 78 -1.29 9.81 -2.07
N PRO A 79 -0.38 10.69 -1.67
CA PRO A 79 -0.66 11.70 -0.66
C PRO A 79 -1.78 12.63 -1.14
N ASP A 80 -2.68 13.01 -0.24
CA ASP A 80 -3.70 14.01 -0.56
C ASP A 80 -3.03 15.38 -0.79
N PRO A 81 -3.15 15.97 -1.99
CA PRO A 81 -2.59 17.31 -2.24
C PRO A 81 -3.30 18.42 -1.46
N GLU A 82 -4.50 18.18 -0.94
CA GLU A 82 -5.31 19.18 -0.22
C GLU A 82 -5.08 19.15 1.30
N ASP A 83 -4.43 18.11 1.83
CA ASP A 83 -4.14 17.96 3.25
C ASP A 83 -2.63 18.04 3.53
N ALA A 84 -2.15 19.24 3.85
CA ALA A 84 -0.78 19.49 4.29
C ALA A 84 -0.62 19.45 5.84
N GLY A 85 -1.67 19.05 6.56
CA GLY A 85 -1.68 19.01 8.03
C GLY A 85 -1.02 17.74 8.60
N PRO A 86 -0.73 17.70 9.91
CA PRO A 86 -0.01 16.60 10.57
C PRO A 86 -0.77 15.26 10.69
N GLY A 87 -1.77 15.01 9.82
CA GLY A 87 -2.61 13.81 9.77
C GLY A 87 -2.75 13.23 8.36
N HIS A 88 -1.67 13.30 7.56
CA HIS A 88 -1.62 13.09 6.11
C HIS A 88 -2.60 12.03 5.60
N GLY A 89 -3.72 12.47 5.03
CA GLY A 89 -4.60 11.60 4.24
C GLY A 89 -3.89 11.06 2.99
N MET A 90 -4.27 9.85 2.58
CA MET A 90 -3.89 9.29 1.29
C MET A 90 -5.12 9.16 0.41
N VAL A 91 -5.02 9.53 -0.86
CA VAL A 91 -6.12 9.42 -1.81
C VAL A 91 -5.95 8.17 -2.64
N VAL A 92 -6.99 7.36 -2.69
CA VAL A 92 -7.15 6.23 -3.61
C VAL A 92 -7.73 6.77 -4.91
N GLN A 93 -7.01 6.61 -6.00
CA GLN A 93 -7.32 7.25 -7.28
C GLN A 93 -6.83 6.47 -8.48
N VAL A 94 -7.23 6.90 -9.67
CA VAL A 94 -6.60 6.44 -10.91
C VAL A 94 -5.14 6.91 -10.93
N ALA A 95 -4.23 5.97 -11.21
CA ALA A 95 -2.79 6.22 -11.29
C ALA A 95 -2.49 7.32 -12.31
N GLU A 96 -1.52 8.18 -12.00
CA GLU A 96 -1.14 9.29 -12.87
C GLU A 96 -0.70 8.78 -14.25
N GLY A 97 -1.21 9.41 -15.31
CA GLY A 97 -0.98 8.97 -16.71
C GLY A 97 -1.71 7.67 -17.11
N CYS A 98 -2.49 7.05 -16.22
CA CYS A 98 -3.40 5.98 -16.60
C CYS A 98 -4.57 6.56 -17.42
N LYS A 99 -4.92 5.86 -18.50
CA LYS A 99 -6.06 6.22 -19.36
C LYS A 99 -7.29 5.32 -19.09
N GLY A 100 -7.40 4.87 -17.84
CA GLY A 100 -8.54 4.10 -17.33
C GLY A 100 -9.82 4.93 -17.32
N LYS A 101 -10.94 4.29 -16.95
CA LYS A 101 -12.28 4.92 -16.95
C LYS A 101 -12.90 5.03 -15.55
N GLU A 102 -12.10 4.86 -14.51
CA GLU A 102 -12.58 5.03 -13.14
C GLU A 102 -12.64 6.52 -12.78
N PRO A 103 -13.48 6.93 -11.79
CA PRO A 103 -13.46 8.27 -11.23
C PRO A 103 -12.04 8.69 -10.83
N ALA A 104 -11.75 9.99 -10.97
CA ALA A 104 -10.41 10.51 -10.66
C ALA A 104 -10.01 10.21 -9.22
N ARG A 105 -10.91 10.42 -8.24
CA ARG A 105 -10.73 10.04 -6.82
C ARG A 105 -11.81 9.06 -6.40
N LEU A 106 -11.44 8.01 -5.68
CA LEU A 106 -12.32 6.93 -5.25
C LEU A 106 -12.60 6.97 -3.75
N ALA A 107 -11.56 7.21 -2.95
CA ALA A 107 -11.64 7.26 -1.49
C ALA A 107 -10.45 8.02 -0.91
N THR A 108 -10.55 8.36 0.38
CA THR A 108 -9.44 8.80 1.21
C THR A 108 -9.15 7.77 2.31
N ILE A 109 -7.88 7.55 2.62
CA ILE A 109 -7.39 6.79 3.76
C ILE A 109 -6.81 7.80 4.74
N GLU A 110 -7.51 8.06 5.84
CA GLU A 110 -7.05 8.91 6.93
C GLU A 110 -6.09 8.10 7.82
N VAL A 111 -4.85 8.59 7.97
CA VAL A 111 -3.79 7.82 8.66
C VAL A 111 -3.98 7.80 10.18
N ALA A 112 -4.33 8.93 10.79
CA ALA A 112 -4.38 9.06 12.26
C ALA A 112 -5.43 8.13 12.91
N GLY A 113 -6.59 7.98 12.26
CA GLY A 113 -7.65 7.05 12.67
C GLY A 113 -7.63 5.70 11.97
N ALA A 114 -6.72 5.46 11.01
CA ALA A 114 -6.77 4.35 10.06
C ALA A 114 -8.18 4.14 9.51
N ARG A 115 -8.70 5.14 8.81
CA ARG A 115 -10.09 5.15 8.32
C ARG A 115 -10.11 5.23 6.80
N VAL A 116 -11.02 4.48 6.18
CA VAL A 116 -11.33 4.59 4.75
C VAL A 116 -12.64 5.34 4.56
N GLU A 117 -12.58 6.45 3.83
CA GLU A 117 -13.71 7.30 3.47
C GLU A 117 -13.95 7.25 1.95
N PRO A 118 -14.91 6.44 1.48
CA PRO A 118 -15.24 6.37 0.05
C PRO A 118 -15.92 7.67 -0.43
N HIS A 119 -15.57 8.14 -1.62
CA HIS A 119 -16.18 9.32 -2.25
C HIS A 119 -17.41 8.98 -3.09
N LEU A 120 -17.80 7.71 -3.16
CA LEU A 120 -18.99 7.29 -3.90
C LEU A 120 -20.27 7.51 -3.06
N PRO A 121 -21.35 8.08 -3.66
CA PRO A 121 -22.59 8.34 -2.94
C PRO A 121 -23.18 7.11 -2.26
N GLY A 122 -23.63 7.28 -1.02
CA GLY A 122 -24.32 6.25 -0.24
C GLY A 122 -23.42 5.20 0.41
N MET A 123 -22.11 5.24 0.18
CA MET A 123 -21.16 4.36 0.88
C MET A 123 -20.82 4.93 2.26
N ARG A 124 -20.72 4.04 3.26
CA ARG A 124 -20.33 4.42 4.62
C ARG A 124 -18.81 4.29 4.76
N ARG A 125 -18.23 5.17 5.58
CA ARG A 125 -16.83 5.05 6.01
C ARG A 125 -16.61 3.78 6.82
N LEU A 126 -15.37 3.31 6.85
CA LEU A 126 -14.93 2.18 7.66
C LEU A 126 -13.74 2.60 8.53
N ASP A 127 -13.91 2.49 9.84
CA ASP A 127 -12.87 2.72 10.83
C ASP A 127 -12.10 1.40 11.05
N VAL A 128 -10.90 1.26 10.47
CA VAL A 128 -10.12 0.00 10.49
C VAL A 128 -9.54 -0.25 11.88
N TYR A 129 -8.98 0.78 12.51
CA TYR A 129 -8.33 0.65 13.81
C TYR A 129 -9.31 0.15 14.91
N PRO A 130 -10.50 0.74 15.10
CA PRO A 130 -11.46 0.27 16.11
C PRO A 130 -11.94 -1.17 15.89
N LEU A 131 -12.12 -1.62 14.64
CA LEU A 131 -12.54 -3.00 14.36
C LEU A 131 -11.47 -4.00 14.80
N VAL A 132 -10.21 -3.73 14.47
CA VAL A 132 -9.09 -4.59 14.89
C VAL A 132 -8.90 -4.57 16.41
N GLU A 133 -9.05 -3.41 17.05
CA GLU A 133 -8.99 -3.28 18.51
C GLU A 133 -10.10 -4.09 19.21
N GLN A 134 -11.27 -4.21 18.58
CA GLN A 134 -12.40 -5.03 19.06
C GLN A 134 -12.20 -6.53 18.84
N GLY A 135 -11.06 -6.95 18.24
CA GLY A 135 -10.71 -8.35 18.04
C GLY A 135 -11.11 -8.92 16.68
N GLU A 136 -11.58 -8.09 15.74
CA GLU A 136 -11.79 -8.53 14.36
C GLU A 136 -10.46 -8.94 13.72
N ASP A 137 -10.49 -9.96 12.86
CA ASP A 137 -9.29 -10.44 12.18
C ASP A 137 -8.76 -9.35 11.24
N PRO A 138 -7.50 -8.89 11.42
CA PRO A 138 -6.98 -7.77 10.64
C PRO A 138 -6.96 -8.00 9.14
N LEU A 139 -6.71 -9.24 8.68
CA LEU A 139 -6.66 -9.53 7.24
C LEU A 139 -8.04 -9.28 6.61
N TRP A 140 -9.11 -9.70 7.28
CA TRP A 140 -10.48 -9.48 6.82
C TRP A 140 -10.86 -8.00 6.85
N VAL A 141 -10.47 -7.26 7.90
CA VAL A 141 -10.74 -5.81 7.98
C VAL A 141 -9.99 -5.06 6.87
N ILE A 142 -8.72 -5.39 6.62
CA ILE A 142 -7.89 -4.78 5.58
C ILE A 142 -8.46 -5.05 4.17
N ASP A 143 -8.84 -6.30 3.90
CA ASP A 143 -9.48 -6.71 2.64
C ASP A 143 -10.78 -5.93 2.39
N THR A 144 -11.63 -5.86 3.41
CA THR A 144 -12.89 -5.11 3.37
C THR A 144 -12.66 -3.62 3.13
N ALA A 145 -11.68 -3.03 3.81
CA ALA A 145 -11.29 -1.64 3.66
C ALA A 145 -10.79 -1.34 2.23
N ALA A 146 -9.99 -2.24 1.65
CA ALA A 146 -9.48 -2.09 0.30
C ALA A 146 -10.60 -2.15 -0.76
N ILE A 147 -11.52 -3.11 -0.65
CA ILE A 147 -12.68 -3.20 -1.54
C ILE A 147 -13.58 -1.97 -1.42
N LEU A 148 -13.82 -1.50 -0.19
CA LEU A 148 -14.56 -0.27 0.05
C LEU A 148 -13.87 0.93 -0.63
N ALA A 149 -12.55 1.05 -0.47
CA ALA A 149 -11.75 2.15 -1.01
C ALA A 149 -11.78 2.25 -2.54
N VAL A 150 -11.95 1.12 -3.24
CA VAL A 150 -12.08 1.10 -4.71
C VAL A 150 -13.55 1.16 -5.19
N GLY A 151 -14.46 1.47 -4.28
CA GLY A 151 -15.87 1.74 -4.58
C GLY A 151 -16.82 0.56 -4.38
N GLY A 152 -16.44 -0.43 -3.55
CA GLY A 152 -17.27 -1.60 -3.23
C GLY A 152 -17.48 -2.54 -4.41
N ARG A 153 -16.65 -2.42 -5.45
CA ARG A 153 -16.68 -3.25 -6.64
C ARG A 153 -15.28 -3.40 -7.22
N TRP A 154 -15.13 -4.38 -8.10
CA TRP A 154 -13.92 -4.49 -8.91
C TRP A 154 -13.80 -3.32 -9.89
N PRO A 155 -12.65 -2.61 -9.91
CA PRO A 155 -12.37 -1.62 -10.93
C PRO A 155 -12.31 -2.23 -12.33
N ARG A 156 -12.41 -1.39 -13.36
CA ARG A 156 -12.20 -1.83 -14.75
C ARG A 156 -10.72 -1.99 -15.04
N HIS A 157 -10.35 -3.10 -15.69
CA HIS A 157 -8.98 -3.32 -16.14
C HIS A 157 -8.49 -2.21 -17.08
N CYS A 158 -7.22 -1.84 -16.94
CA CYS A 158 -6.53 -0.98 -17.89
C CYS A 158 -5.77 -1.84 -18.91
N HIS A 159 -6.19 -1.84 -20.17
CA HIS A 159 -5.56 -2.64 -21.22
C HIS A 159 -4.38 -1.96 -21.94
N ARG A 160 -4.04 -0.71 -21.59
CA ARG A 160 -3.00 0.04 -22.29
C ARG A 160 -1.61 -0.31 -21.76
N ARG A 161 -0.79 -0.95 -22.59
CA ARG A 161 0.58 -1.39 -22.24
C ARG A 161 1.55 -0.24 -21.96
N SER A 162 1.30 0.95 -22.53
CA SER A 162 2.16 2.13 -22.36
C SER A 162 1.91 2.92 -21.08
N CYS A 163 0.89 2.55 -20.28
CA CYS A 163 0.61 3.27 -19.05
C CYS A 163 1.73 3.09 -18.01
N PRO A 164 2.06 4.12 -17.22
CA PRO A 164 3.13 4.07 -16.21
C PRO A 164 2.99 2.88 -15.28
N HIS A 165 1.78 2.64 -14.76
CA HIS A 165 1.47 1.55 -13.82
C HIS A 165 1.70 0.12 -14.32
N ARG A 166 2.11 -0.06 -15.59
CA ARG A 166 2.61 -1.35 -16.10
C ARG A 166 4.12 -1.38 -16.24
N ARG A 167 4.75 -0.21 -16.47
CA ARG A 167 6.19 -0.05 -16.64
C ARG A 167 6.93 -0.05 -15.31
N ASP A 168 6.41 0.67 -14.31
CA ASP A 168 7.02 0.78 -12.98
C ASP A 168 6.43 -0.19 -11.94
N ALA A 169 5.52 -1.08 -12.36
CA ALA A 169 4.78 -1.97 -11.47
C ALA A 169 5.69 -2.81 -10.57
N ALA A 170 6.70 -3.48 -11.13
CA ALA A 170 7.57 -4.37 -10.35
C ALA A 170 8.25 -3.60 -9.19
N VAL A 171 8.98 -2.54 -9.54
CA VAL A 171 9.62 -1.64 -8.57
C VAL A 171 8.62 -1.13 -7.55
N TYR A 172 7.53 -0.51 -7.99
CA TYR A 172 6.58 0.11 -7.07
C TYR A 172 5.92 -0.89 -6.12
N LEU A 173 5.53 -2.07 -6.62
CA LEU A 173 4.96 -3.13 -5.79
C LEU A 173 5.98 -3.68 -4.78
N ALA A 174 7.24 -3.88 -5.17
CA ALA A 174 8.29 -4.31 -4.25
C ALA A 174 8.53 -3.28 -3.13
N LEU A 175 8.65 -1.99 -3.48
CA LEU A 175 8.83 -0.91 -2.51
C LEU A 175 7.69 -0.87 -1.48
N ASN A 176 6.45 -0.94 -1.95
CA ASN A 176 5.27 -0.96 -1.07
C ASN A 176 5.32 -2.12 -0.08
N GLN A 177 5.69 -3.31 -0.55
CA GLN A 177 5.79 -4.49 0.30
C GLN A 177 6.93 -4.37 1.32
N VAL A 178 8.12 -3.94 0.89
CA VAL A 178 9.28 -3.74 1.77
C VAL A 178 8.94 -2.75 2.88
N ILE A 179 8.41 -1.57 2.55
CA ILE A 179 8.08 -0.53 3.53
C ILE A 179 7.04 -1.04 4.54
N THR A 180 6.02 -1.75 4.04
CA THR A 180 4.97 -2.31 4.89
C THR A 180 5.54 -3.36 5.86
N LEU A 181 6.44 -4.22 5.39
CA LEU A 181 7.12 -5.21 6.23
C LEU A 181 8.02 -4.54 7.27
N LEU A 182 8.80 -3.51 6.91
CA LEU A 182 9.63 -2.75 7.86
C LEU A 182 8.78 -2.16 8.99
N LEU A 183 7.61 -1.58 8.69
CA LEU A 183 6.67 -1.08 9.69
C LEU A 183 6.07 -2.21 10.55
N CYS A 184 5.62 -3.30 9.91
CA CYS A 184 5.02 -4.43 10.62
C CYS A 184 6.01 -5.10 11.58
N MET A 185 7.27 -5.24 11.17
CA MET A 185 8.36 -5.86 11.93
C MET A 185 9.01 -4.89 12.93
N GLY A 186 8.72 -3.59 12.86
CA GLY A 186 9.26 -2.57 13.77
C GLY A 186 10.67 -2.08 13.40
N TYR A 187 11.13 -2.35 12.17
CA TYR A 187 12.38 -1.80 11.63
C TYR A 187 12.24 -0.35 11.13
N ALA A 188 11.01 0.11 10.91
CA ALA A 188 10.70 1.50 10.65
C ALA A 188 9.73 2.04 11.71
N ARG A 189 9.95 3.29 12.12
CA ARG A 189 9.08 4.02 13.05
C ARG A 189 8.01 4.83 12.34
N ASP A 190 8.34 5.29 11.14
CA ASP A 190 7.46 6.12 10.33
C ASP A 190 7.75 5.91 8.85
N ALA A 191 6.74 6.07 8.01
CA ALA A 191 6.88 6.10 6.56
C ALA A 191 5.78 6.95 5.94
N MET A 192 6.17 7.78 4.98
CA MET A 192 5.26 8.60 4.21
C MET A 192 5.68 8.63 2.75
N LEU A 193 4.72 8.77 1.86
CA LEU A 193 4.98 9.16 0.48
C LEU A 193 4.87 10.69 0.44
N VAL A 194 5.86 11.38 -0.12
CA VAL A 194 5.81 12.83 -0.29
C VAL A 194 5.83 13.18 -1.77
N ARG A 195 5.04 14.18 -2.15
CA ARG A 195 5.15 14.88 -3.44
C ARG A 195 5.99 16.14 -3.18
N PRO A 196 7.21 16.25 -3.71
CA PRO A 196 8.02 17.43 -3.46
C PRO A 196 7.35 18.66 -4.09
N SER A 197 7.44 19.81 -3.41
CA SER A 197 6.96 21.08 -3.95
C SER A 197 7.87 21.55 -5.08
N GLY A 198 7.39 21.58 -6.33
CA GLY A 198 8.14 22.08 -7.49
C GLY A 198 7.76 21.38 -8.81
N TYR A 199 8.21 21.93 -9.94
CA TYR A 199 7.75 21.55 -11.28
C TYR A 199 8.24 20.18 -11.80
N SER A 200 9.15 19.47 -11.12
CA SER A 200 9.73 18.24 -11.67
C SER A 200 10.34 17.25 -10.66
N GLN A 201 9.66 16.93 -9.55
CA GLN A 201 10.15 15.85 -8.70
C GLN A 201 9.09 14.77 -8.49
N GLN A 202 9.52 13.53 -8.73
CA GLN A 202 8.65 12.37 -8.60
C GLN A 202 8.32 12.11 -7.13
N PRO A 203 7.17 11.46 -6.86
CA PRO A 203 6.84 11.02 -5.51
C PRO A 203 7.99 10.21 -4.90
N THR A 204 8.30 10.48 -3.64
CA THR A 204 9.42 9.87 -2.92
C THR A 204 8.93 9.33 -1.60
N PHE A 205 9.26 8.08 -1.28
CA PHE A 205 9.05 7.55 0.04
C PHE A 205 10.09 8.14 1.00
N VAL A 206 9.65 8.63 2.15
CA VAL A 206 10.50 9.04 3.26
C VAL A 206 10.23 8.08 4.39
N ILE A 207 11.26 7.36 4.84
CA ILE A 207 11.13 6.31 5.84
C ILE A 207 12.08 6.64 6.98
N ARG A 208 11.55 6.67 8.20
CA ARG A 208 12.33 6.82 9.41
C ARG A 208 12.57 5.44 10.02
N LEU A 209 13.81 4.97 9.98
CA LEU A 209 14.21 3.67 10.50
C LEU A 209 14.22 3.66 12.04
N ALA A 210 14.23 2.45 12.60
CA ALA A 210 14.17 2.21 14.04
C ALA A 210 15.37 2.76 14.80
N ASP A 211 16.53 2.90 14.18
CA ASP A 211 17.74 3.51 14.73
C ASP A 211 17.72 5.05 14.69
N GLY A 212 16.75 5.65 13.99
CA GLY A 212 16.59 7.08 13.82
C GLY A 212 17.08 7.62 12.47
N GLU A 213 17.72 6.80 11.63
CA GLU A 213 18.10 7.17 10.26
C GLU A 213 16.86 7.52 9.43
N THR A 214 16.98 8.48 8.51
CA THR A 214 15.92 8.80 7.55
C THR A 214 16.43 8.58 6.13
N ILE A 215 15.83 7.60 5.46
CA ILE A 215 16.14 7.27 4.07
C ILE A 215 15.04 7.79 3.14
N ARG A 216 15.40 8.00 1.88
CA ARG A 216 14.45 8.38 0.83
C ARG A 216 14.51 7.39 -0.32
N ILE A 217 13.37 7.00 -0.87
CA ILE A 217 13.31 6.08 -2.01
C ILE A 217 12.45 6.67 -3.10
N GLN A 218 13.01 6.90 -4.28
CA GLN A 218 12.25 7.42 -5.41
C GLN A 218 11.24 6.38 -5.90
N ARG A 219 9.95 6.75 -5.99
CA ARG A 219 8.85 5.82 -6.24
C ARG A 219 8.99 5.00 -7.54
N SER A 220 9.41 5.64 -8.64
CA SER A 220 9.37 5.00 -9.97
C SER A 220 10.64 4.22 -10.31
N THR A 221 11.79 4.64 -9.77
CA THR A 221 13.10 4.05 -10.06
C THR A 221 13.54 3.08 -8.95
N GLY A 222 13.05 3.28 -7.72
CA GLY A 222 13.50 2.55 -6.54
C GLY A 222 14.88 2.96 -6.06
N GLU A 223 15.45 4.05 -6.59
CA GLU A 223 16.72 4.59 -6.12
C GLU A 223 16.62 4.99 -4.65
N LEU A 224 17.53 4.45 -3.84
CA LEU A 224 17.65 4.72 -2.41
C LEU A 224 18.65 5.86 -2.20
N LEU A 225 18.21 6.94 -1.59
CA LEU A 225 19.04 8.05 -1.13
C LEU A 225 19.22 7.94 0.38
N THR A 226 20.45 7.66 0.79
CA THR A 226 20.86 7.54 2.20
C THR A 226 21.12 8.92 2.82
N THR A 227 21.30 8.99 4.14
CA THR A 227 21.51 10.28 4.83
C THR A 227 22.79 11.01 4.43
N ASP A 228 23.81 10.29 3.97
CA ASP A 228 25.09 10.88 3.53
C ASP A 228 25.06 11.42 2.09
N GLY A 229 23.93 11.25 1.40
CA GLY A 229 23.74 11.68 0.01
C GLY A 229 24.07 10.62 -1.03
N THR A 230 24.50 9.42 -0.62
CA THR A 230 24.76 8.30 -1.54
C THR A 230 23.46 7.80 -2.15
N VAL A 231 23.46 7.69 -3.49
CA VAL A 231 22.38 7.08 -4.27
C VAL A 231 22.74 5.63 -4.57
N VAL A 232 21.91 4.71 -4.10
CA VAL A 232 22.06 3.27 -4.33
C VAL A 232 20.98 2.81 -5.33
N PRO A 233 21.37 2.28 -6.50
CA PRO A 233 20.44 1.76 -7.50
C PRO A 233 19.51 0.67 -6.95
N PHE A 234 18.27 0.63 -7.43
CA PHE A 234 17.28 -0.37 -6.98
C PHE A 234 17.77 -1.81 -7.11
N ALA A 235 18.48 -2.12 -8.20
CA ALA A 235 19.05 -3.45 -8.46
C ALA A 235 20.04 -3.89 -7.37
N ASP A 236 20.72 -2.95 -6.71
CA ASP A 236 21.80 -3.26 -5.77
C ASP A 236 21.27 -3.52 -4.36
N TRP A 237 20.20 -2.85 -3.95
CA TRP A 237 19.67 -2.96 -2.57
C TRP A 237 18.41 -3.84 -2.45
N CYS A 238 17.61 -3.98 -3.51
CA CYS A 238 16.39 -4.79 -3.52
C CYS A 238 16.26 -5.69 -4.75
N GLY A 239 16.41 -5.15 -5.97
CA GLY A 239 16.38 -5.94 -7.20
C GLY A 239 15.09 -6.71 -7.44
N ASP A 240 13.94 -6.19 -6.98
CA ASP A 240 12.63 -6.87 -6.96
C ASP A 240 12.54 -8.06 -5.98
N ASP A 241 13.61 -8.34 -5.22
CA ASP A 241 13.60 -9.26 -4.08
C ASP A 241 13.22 -8.50 -2.80
N VAL A 242 11.98 -8.72 -2.36
CA VAL A 242 11.42 -8.13 -1.13
C VAL A 242 12.24 -8.55 0.09
N ASP A 243 12.71 -9.79 0.17
CA ASP A 243 13.47 -10.28 1.33
C ASP A 243 14.85 -9.63 1.37
N GLN A 244 15.47 -9.42 0.21
CA GLN A 244 16.70 -8.64 0.09
C GLN A 244 16.45 -7.19 0.54
N GLY A 245 15.39 -6.55 0.05
CA GLY A 245 15.04 -5.18 0.44
C GLY A 245 14.84 -5.02 1.95
N VAL A 246 14.10 -5.93 2.58
CA VAL A 246 13.91 -5.95 4.04
C VAL A 246 15.24 -6.20 4.76
N ARG A 247 16.09 -7.13 4.30
CA ARG A 247 17.42 -7.39 4.90
C ARG A 247 18.38 -6.22 4.76
N THR A 248 18.30 -5.46 3.68
CA THR A 248 19.16 -4.29 3.46
C THR A 248 18.77 -3.14 4.37
N LEU A 249 17.46 -2.88 4.54
CA LEU A 249 16.96 -1.72 5.27
C LEU A 249 16.61 -2.00 6.74
N GLY A 250 16.34 -3.25 7.12
CA GLY A 250 15.90 -3.65 8.47
C GLY A 250 17.05 -3.99 9.42
N ARG A 251 18.18 -3.31 9.30
CA ARG A 251 19.38 -3.54 10.10
C ARG A 251 19.31 -2.86 11.47
#